data_AF-A0A0J7I2W6-F1
#
_entry.id   AF-A0A0J7I2W6-F1
#
_cell.length_a   1.000
_cell.length_b   1.000
_cell.length_c   1.000
_cell.angle_alpha   90.00
_cell.angle_beta   90.00
_cell.angle_gamma   90.00
#
_symmetry.space_group_name_H-M   'P 1'
#
loop_
_entity.id
_entity.type
_entity.pdbx_description
1 polymer ?
#
loop_
_entity_poly.entity_id
_entity_poly.type
_entity_poly.pdbx_seq_one_letter_code
_entity_poly.pdbx_strand_id
1 'polypeptide(L)'
;MMKQILLILLIFYTSTAFAQNKCTLKLESSTVYLQQKGIVELSVTNAGNKKIKINKEFSPYRLQLVKIREKENKIDYTADVDCFADCIKSTVKLKPGESYRYTIPIKETIQYSKLLKDRAYSFHLLFDLVDLTPEDCNIYGLTDKEVVYIK
;
A
#
# COMPACT_ATOMS: atom_id res chain seq x y z
N MET A 1 25.22 -22.12 -43.53
CA MET A 1 25.54 -20.86 -42.83
C MET A 1 24.32 -20.04 -42.38
N MET A 2 23.25 -19.89 -43.18
CA MET A 2 22.04 -19.10 -42.77
C MET A 2 21.29 -19.61 -41.52
N LYS A 3 21.28 -20.93 -41.25
CA LYS A 3 20.54 -21.50 -40.10
C LYS A 3 21.13 -21.11 -38.73
N GLN A 4 22.43 -20.85 -38.65
CA GLN A 4 23.07 -20.44 -37.39
C GLN A 4 22.77 -18.98 -37.04
N ILE A 5 22.64 -18.11 -38.06
CA ILE A 5 22.28 -16.69 -37.86
C ILE A 5 20.83 -16.57 -37.35
N LEU A 6 19.92 -17.39 -37.88
CA LEU A 6 18.52 -17.41 -37.44
C LEU A 6 18.39 -17.81 -35.95
N LEU A 7 19.21 -18.76 -35.50
CA LEU A 7 19.20 -19.25 -34.12
C LEU A 7 19.73 -18.19 -33.15
N ILE A 8 20.78 -17.44 -33.54
CA ILE A 8 21.35 -16.35 -32.73
C ILE A 8 20.37 -15.18 -32.62
N LEU A 9 19.68 -14.83 -33.70
CA LEU A 9 18.62 -13.80 -33.68
C LEU A 9 17.46 -14.20 -32.77
N LEU A 10 17.04 -15.47 -32.76
CA LEU A 10 15.96 -15.95 -31.89
C LEU A 10 16.32 -15.86 -30.39
N ILE A 11 17.58 -16.13 -30.05
CA ILE A 11 18.09 -15.98 -28.66
C ILE A 11 18.12 -14.50 -28.25
N PHE A 12 18.51 -13.60 -29.15
CA PHE A 12 18.46 -12.16 -28.88
C PHE A 12 17.03 -11.63 -28.72
N TYR A 13 16.08 -12.07 -29.56
CA TYR A 13 14.66 -11.65 -29.45
C TYR A 13 13.97 -12.16 -28.18
N THR A 14 14.31 -13.35 -27.69
CA THR A 14 13.76 -13.87 -26.44
C THR A 14 14.40 -13.23 -25.20
N SER A 15 15.66 -12.80 -25.27
CA SER A 15 16.35 -12.14 -24.16
C SER A 15 15.85 -10.73 -23.86
N THR A 16 15.30 -10.01 -24.84
CA THR A 16 14.81 -8.63 -24.64
C THR A 16 13.37 -8.56 -24.11
N ALA A 17 12.56 -9.63 -24.27
CA ALA A 17 11.19 -9.66 -23.76
C ALA A 17 11.10 -9.73 -22.22
N PHE A 18 12.09 -10.32 -21.56
CA PHE A 18 12.16 -10.39 -20.09
C PHE A 18 12.83 -9.16 -19.44
N ALA A 19 13.42 -8.27 -20.25
CA ALA A 19 14.16 -7.10 -19.79
C ALA A 19 13.34 -5.79 -19.74
N GLN A 20 12.00 -5.87 -19.84
CA GLN A 20 11.17 -4.70 -19.56
C GLN A 20 11.26 -4.39 -18.06
N ASN A 21 12.00 -3.35 -17.67
CA ASN A 21 12.12 -2.86 -16.30
C ASN A 21 10.74 -2.42 -15.75
N LYS A 22 9.94 -3.37 -15.26
CA LYS A 22 8.58 -3.14 -14.78
C LYS A 22 8.63 -2.82 -13.29
N CYS A 23 8.13 -1.64 -12.94
CA CYS A 23 7.80 -1.34 -11.55
C CYS A 23 6.39 -1.83 -11.24
N THR A 24 6.27 -2.82 -10.37
CA THR A 24 4.98 -3.35 -9.92
C THR A 24 5.03 -3.60 -8.42
N LEU A 25 4.08 -3.01 -7.68
CA LEU A 25 3.93 -3.23 -6.25
C LEU A 25 2.58 -3.90 -5.96
N LYS A 26 2.62 -5.02 -5.24
CA LYS A 26 1.43 -5.68 -4.69
C LYS A 26 1.26 -5.23 -3.24
N LEU A 27 0.08 -4.74 -2.90
CA LEU A 27 -0.29 -4.27 -1.57
C LEU A 27 -1.31 -5.22 -0.95
N GLU A 28 -1.14 -5.53 0.33
CA GLU A 28 -2.06 -6.37 1.10
C GLU A 28 -2.23 -5.76 2.50
N SER A 29 -3.47 -5.55 2.93
CA SER A 29 -3.77 -5.04 4.27
C SER A 29 -4.32 -6.14 5.19
N SER A 30 -4.03 -6.03 6.47
CA SER A 30 -4.51 -6.95 7.51
C SER A 30 -5.01 -6.19 8.73
N THR A 31 -6.18 -6.61 9.22
CA THR A 31 -6.83 -6.08 10.44
C THR A 31 -6.81 -7.09 11.59
N VAL A 32 -6.01 -8.16 11.49
CA VAL A 32 -5.92 -9.21 12.52
C VAL A 32 -5.57 -8.65 13.90
N TYR A 33 -4.73 -7.61 13.96
CA TYR A 33 -4.32 -6.97 15.23
C TYR A 33 -5.12 -5.72 15.57
N LEU A 34 -6.18 -5.41 14.83
CA LEU A 34 -6.93 -4.17 14.99
C LEU A 34 -7.63 -4.10 16.35
N GLN A 35 -8.40 -5.14 16.70
CA GLN A 35 -9.16 -5.13 17.95
C GLN A 35 -8.26 -5.22 19.19
N GLN A 36 -7.16 -5.98 19.11
CA GLN A 36 -6.29 -6.26 20.25
C GLN A 36 -5.25 -5.16 20.49
N LYS A 37 -4.69 -4.59 19.40
CA LYS A 37 -3.56 -3.66 19.47
C LYS A 37 -3.86 -2.29 18.87
N GLY A 38 -5.03 -2.11 18.24
CA GLY A 38 -5.36 -0.88 17.53
C GLY A 38 -4.49 -0.67 16.29
N ILE A 39 -4.09 -1.75 15.61
CA ILE A 39 -3.11 -1.71 14.51
C ILE A 39 -3.71 -2.30 13.23
N VAL A 40 -3.47 -1.62 12.12
CA VAL A 40 -3.61 -2.15 10.76
C VAL A 40 -2.20 -2.42 10.20
N GLU A 41 -2.01 -3.56 9.57
CA GLU A 41 -0.78 -3.84 8.83
C GLU A 41 -0.98 -3.62 7.34
N LEU A 42 0.01 -3.01 6.68
CA LEU A 42 0.09 -2.90 5.23
C LEU A 42 1.39 -3.56 4.76
N SER A 43 1.28 -4.60 3.95
CA SER A 43 2.41 -5.27 3.31
C SER A 43 2.56 -4.75 1.88
N VAL A 44 3.78 -4.36 1.51
CA VAL A 44 4.15 -3.93 0.16
C VAL A 44 5.18 -4.91 -0.39
N THR A 45 4.82 -5.61 -1.45
CA THR A 45 5.67 -6.61 -2.10
C THR A 45 6.09 -6.11 -3.47
N ASN A 46 7.39 -6.16 -3.77
CA ASN A 46 7.88 -5.90 -5.11
C ASN A 46 7.56 -7.09 -6.02
N ALA A 47 6.51 -6.96 -6.83
CA ALA A 47 6.08 -7.96 -7.83
C ALA A 47 6.71 -7.71 -9.21
N GLY A 48 7.55 -6.68 -9.35
CA GLY A 48 8.29 -6.36 -10.56
C GLY A 48 9.59 -7.14 -10.68
N ASN A 49 10.40 -6.78 -11.68
CA ASN A 49 11.70 -7.41 -11.96
C ASN A 49 12.91 -6.51 -11.70
N LYS A 50 12.69 -5.27 -11.24
CA LYS A 50 13.75 -4.34 -10.81
C LYS A 50 13.68 -4.08 -9.31
N LYS A 51 14.78 -3.59 -8.72
CA LYS A 51 14.78 -3.10 -7.33
C LYS A 51 13.98 -1.78 -7.27
N ILE A 52 13.16 -1.61 -6.24
CA ILE A 52 12.30 -0.43 -6.05
C ILE A 52 12.63 0.23 -4.71
N LYS A 53 12.66 1.55 -4.67
CA LYS A 53 12.69 2.32 -3.41
C LYS A 53 11.28 2.60 -2.93
N ILE A 54 10.97 2.25 -1.69
CA ILE A 54 9.74 2.68 -1.03
C ILE A 54 10.07 3.48 0.23
N ASN A 55 9.18 4.36 0.66
CA ASN A 55 9.30 5.11 1.89
C ASN A 55 9.40 4.15 3.08
N LYS A 56 10.32 4.39 4.01
CA LYS A 56 10.52 3.48 5.16
C LYS A 56 9.38 3.58 6.16
N GLU A 57 8.76 4.75 6.23
CA GLU A 57 7.66 5.07 7.13
C GLU A 57 6.39 5.29 6.33
N PHE A 58 5.26 4.92 6.91
CA PHE A 58 3.93 5.22 6.35
C PHE A 58 3.21 6.08 7.37
N SER A 59 2.86 7.31 6.97
CA SER A 59 2.17 8.24 7.88
C SER A 59 0.78 7.70 8.23
N PRO A 60 0.40 7.62 9.51
CA PRO A 60 -0.96 7.21 9.90
C PRO A 60 -2.06 8.11 9.32
N TYR A 61 -1.75 9.36 8.97
CA TYR A 61 -2.67 10.28 8.29
C TYR A 61 -3.05 9.81 6.87
N ARG A 62 -2.18 9.01 6.23
CA ARG A 62 -2.42 8.41 4.91
C ARG A 62 -3.33 7.18 4.97
N LEU A 63 -3.60 6.66 6.17
CA LEU A 63 -4.65 5.68 6.40
C LEU A 63 -5.92 6.40 6.86
N GLN A 64 -6.92 6.44 6.00
CA GLN A 64 -8.21 7.03 6.33
C GLN A 64 -9.25 5.96 6.61
N LEU A 65 -10.04 6.19 7.66
CA LEU A 65 -11.24 5.40 7.94
C LEU A 65 -12.39 6.05 7.16
N VAL A 66 -12.94 5.36 6.17
CA VAL A 66 -14.00 5.91 5.29
C VAL A 66 -15.29 5.12 5.43
N LYS A 67 -16.41 5.72 5.00
CA LYS A 67 -17.75 5.11 5.10
C LYS A 67 -18.07 4.65 6.54
N ILE A 68 -17.65 5.43 7.54
CA ILE A 68 -17.78 5.07 8.95
C ILE A 68 -19.25 5.06 9.36
N ARG A 69 -19.67 3.98 10.03
CA ARG A 69 -21.01 3.80 10.57
C ARG A 69 -20.98 3.40 12.04
N GLU A 70 -21.90 3.96 12.82
CA GLU A 70 -22.23 3.54 14.18
C GLU A 70 -23.74 3.39 14.27
N LYS A 71 -24.24 2.15 14.18
CA LYS A 71 -25.67 1.88 13.99
C LYS A 71 -26.19 2.63 12.74
N GLU A 72 -27.17 3.53 12.91
CA GLU A 72 -27.74 4.35 11.84
C GLU A 72 -26.95 5.63 11.57
N ASN A 73 -26.04 6.01 12.46
CA ASN A 73 -25.23 7.22 12.33
C ASN A 73 -24.11 7.01 11.31
N LYS A 74 -23.94 8.00 10.44
CA LYS A 74 -22.81 8.07 9.50
C LYS A 74 -21.86 9.17 9.95
N ILE A 75 -20.56 8.85 9.96
CA ILE A 75 -19.51 9.84 10.19
C ILE A 75 -18.80 10.01 8.85
N ASP A 76 -19.06 11.14 8.18
CA ASP A 76 -18.43 11.47 6.90
C ASP A 76 -17.35 12.52 7.15
N TYR A 77 -16.11 12.07 7.14
CA TYR A 77 -14.95 12.94 7.25
C TYR A 77 -13.76 12.26 6.58
N THR A 78 -13.34 12.82 5.46
CA THR A 78 -12.07 12.52 4.80
C THR A 78 -11.24 13.79 4.81
N ALA A 79 -9.94 13.66 5.04
CA ALA A 79 -9.05 14.81 4.96
C ALA A 79 -8.33 14.77 3.62
N ASP A 80 -8.16 15.92 2.99
CA ASP A 80 -7.14 16.04 1.97
C ASP A 80 -5.78 16.12 2.67
N VAL A 81 -4.93 15.12 2.45
CA VAL A 81 -3.60 15.09 3.07
C VAL A 81 -2.63 15.53 2.00
N ASP A 82 -2.28 16.80 1.98
CA ASP A 82 -1.32 17.29 1.01
C ASP A 82 0.11 16.85 1.36
N CYS A 83 0.88 16.50 0.33
CA CYS A 83 2.34 16.35 0.44
C CYS A 83 3.02 17.66 0.03
N PHE A 84 3.19 18.60 0.96
CA PHE A 84 3.71 19.94 0.62
C PHE A 84 5.22 19.99 0.30
N ALA A 85 6.05 19.12 0.88
CA ALA A 85 7.47 18.96 0.54
C ALA A 85 8.07 17.66 1.11
N ASP A 86 8.88 16.94 0.32
CA ASP A 86 9.72 15.78 0.70
C ASP A 86 9.07 14.76 1.67
N CYS A 87 7.88 14.24 1.32
CA CYS A 87 7.24 13.19 2.14
C CYS A 87 8.02 11.87 2.17
N ILE A 88 8.86 11.63 1.16
CA ILE A 88 9.78 10.50 1.08
C ILE A 88 11.12 10.90 1.69
N LYS A 89 11.21 10.88 3.02
CA LYS A 89 12.42 11.28 3.76
C LYS A 89 13.47 10.18 3.82
N SER A 90 13.02 8.94 4.03
CA SER A 90 13.90 7.78 4.15
C SER A 90 13.34 6.62 3.36
N THR A 91 14.20 5.85 2.69
CA THR A 91 13.75 4.78 1.80
C THR A 91 14.38 3.45 2.16
N VAL A 92 13.64 2.38 1.90
CA VAL A 92 14.13 1.01 1.86
C VAL A 92 14.09 0.52 0.42
N LYS A 93 15.06 -0.31 0.04
CA LYS A 93 15.13 -0.91 -1.30
C LYS A 93 14.58 -2.33 -1.24
N LEU A 94 13.54 -2.60 -2.01
CA LEU A 94 12.98 -3.94 -2.20
C LEU A 94 13.51 -4.56 -3.48
N LYS A 95 14.15 -5.72 -3.38
CA LYS A 95 14.43 -6.58 -4.53
C LYS A 95 13.15 -7.26 -5.02
N PRO A 96 13.12 -7.75 -6.27
CA PRO A 96 12.02 -8.59 -6.75
C PRO A 96 11.67 -9.70 -5.76
N GLY A 97 10.38 -9.81 -5.43
CA GLY A 97 9.83 -10.78 -4.46
C GLY A 97 9.96 -10.39 -2.99
N GLU A 98 10.72 -9.37 -2.62
CA GLU A 98 10.83 -8.91 -1.23
C GLU A 98 9.59 -8.11 -0.81
N SER A 99 9.22 -8.24 0.46
CA SER A 99 8.12 -7.52 1.08
C SER A 99 8.60 -6.63 2.23
N TYR A 100 7.97 -5.47 2.38
CA TYR A 100 8.09 -4.61 3.54
C TYR A 100 6.73 -4.47 4.23
N ARG A 101 6.73 -4.43 5.56
CA ARG A 101 5.49 -4.34 6.35
C ARG A 101 5.47 -3.05 7.16
N TYR A 102 4.42 -2.28 7.00
CA TYR A 102 4.08 -1.16 7.87
C TYR A 102 3.10 -1.61 8.95
N THR A 103 3.24 -0.99 10.11
CA THR A 103 2.35 -1.15 11.26
C THR A 103 1.76 0.22 11.54
N ILE A 104 0.46 0.39 11.31
CA ILE A 104 -0.21 1.68 11.31
C ILE A 104 -1.20 1.71 12.49
N PRO A 105 -0.93 2.51 13.54
CA PRO A 105 -1.85 2.64 14.67
C PRO A 105 -3.11 3.39 14.24
N ILE A 106 -4.29 2.78 14.39
CA ILE A 106 -5.53 3.47 14.00
C ILE A 106 -5.84 4.67 14.89
N LYS A 107 -5.29 4.71 16.10
CA LYS A 107 -5.46 5.84 17.03
C LYS A 107 -4.87 7.15 16.51
N GLU A 108 -3.95 7.05 15.56
CA GLU A 108 -3.23 8.17 14.95
C GLU A 108 -3.86 8.61 13.62
N THR A 109 -4.93 7.94 13.15
CA THR A 109 -5.70 8.41 12.00
C THR A 109 -6.57 9.60 12.40
N ILE A 110 -6.88 10.45 11.44
CA ILE A 110 -7.59 11.71 11.70
C ILE A 110 -9.01 11.44 12.22
N GLN A 111 -9.69 10.43 11.65
CA GLN A 111 -11.06 10.06 12.01
C GLN A 111 -11.16 9.44 13.41
N TYR A 112 -10.09 8.84 13.94
CA TYR A 112 -10.16 8.15 15.23
C TYR A 112 -10.57 9.05 16.38
N SER A 113 -10.19 10.34 16.31
CA SER A 113 -10.57 11.36 17.29
C SER A 113 -12.09 11.57 17.39
N LYS A 114 -12.83 11.26 16.31
CA LYS A 114 -14.30 11.39 16.23
C LYS A 114 -15.05 10.16 16.76
N LEU A 115 -14.34 9.05 16.96
CA LEU A 115 -14.92 7.83 17.50
C LEU A 115 -15.08 7.96 19.02
N LEU A 116 -16.24 7.58 19.54
CA LEU A 116 -16.53 7.55 20.97
C LEU A 116 -16.07 6.21 21.55
N LYS A 117 -15.66 6.23 22.81
CA LYS A 117 -15.23 5.03 23.54
C LYS A 117 -16.43 4.11 23.81
N ASP A 118 -16.15 2.82 23.90
CA ASP A 118 -17.07 1.71 24.20
C ASP A 118 -18.19 1.59 23.15
N ARG A 119 -17.84 1.85 21.88
CA ARG A 119 -18.78 1.80 20.74
C ARG A 119 -18.22 0.97 19.59
N ALA A 120 -19.13 0.27 18.91
CA ALA A 120 -18.83 -0.51 17.70
C ALA A 120 -19.02 0.35 16.45
N TYR A 121 -17.99 0.36 15.61
CA TYR A 121 -17.95 1.06 14.33
C TYR A 121 -17.72 0.07 13.20
N SER A 122 -18.37 0.30 12.05
CA SER A 122 -17.95 -0.29 10.78
C SER A 122 -17.34 0.79 9.89
N PHE A 123 -16.29 0.45 9.14
CA PHE A 123 -15.64 1.36 8.21
C PHE A 123 -14.84 0.59 7.15
N HIS A 124 -14.42 1.30 6.12
CA HIS A 124 -13.50 0.81 5.11
C HIS A 124 -12.15 1.51 5.26
N LEU A 125 -11.07 0.83 4.87
CA LEU A 125 -9.73 1.38 4.92
C LEU A 125 -9.36 1.98 3.56
N LEU A 126 -9.04 3.26 3.53
CA LEU A 126 -8.49 3.94 2.36
C LEU A 126 -7.01 4.26 2.63
N PHE A 127 -6.13 3.77 1.77
CA PHE A 127 -4.70 4.07 1.82
C PHE A 127 -4.38 5.09 0.73
N ASP A 128 -3.91 6.26 1.14
CA ASP A 128 -3.28 7.20 0.24
C ASP A 128 -1.81 6.80 0.05
N LEU A 129 -1.39 6.66 -1.20
CA LEU A 129 -0.10 6.07 -1.58
C LEU A 129 0.82 7.07 -2.28
N VAL A 130 0.46 8.37 -2.28
CA VAL A 130 1.19 9.43 -2.99
C VAL A 130 2.68 9.50 -2.64
N ASP A 131 3.04 9.12 -1.42
CA ASP A 131 4.40 9.13 -0.89
C ASP A 131 4.96 7.73 -0.62
N LEU A 132 4.37 6.68 -1.20
CA LEU A 132 4.87 5.31 -1.04
C LEU A 132 6.20 5.10 -1.76
N THR A 133 6.32 5.58 -2.99
CA THR A 133 7.48 5.38 -3.86
C THR A 133 7.65 6.60 -4.78
N PRO A 134 8.89 7.04 -5.06
CA PRO A 134 9.14 8.09 -6.05
C PRO A 134 9.08 7.56 -7.49
N GLU A 135 8.97 6.25 -7.66
CA GLU A 135 8.90 5.58 -8.96
C GLU A 135 7.45 5.45 -9.42
N ASP A 136 7.21 5.66 -10.72
CA ASP A 136 5.93 5.36 -11.34
C ASP A 136 5.73 3.84 -11.45
N CYS A 137 4.86 3.30 -10.60
CA CYS A 137 4.66 1.88 -10.41
C CYS A 137 3.20 1.50 -10.59
N ASN A 138 2.97 0.36 -11.23
CA ASN A 138 1.64 -0.25 -11.20
C ASN A 138 1.39 -0.81 -9.80
N ILE A 139 0.38 -0.29 -9.11
CA ILE A 139 0.02 -0.67 -7.74
C ILE A 139 -1.31 -1.44 -7.77
N TYR A 140 -1.36 -2.61 -7.13
CA TYR A 140 -2.58 -3.43 -7.07
C TYR A 140 -2.65 -4.25 -5.77
N GLY A 141 -3.78 -4.93 -5.54
CA GLY A 141 -3.93 -5.97 -4.51
C GLY A 141 -4.72 -5.57 -3.26
N LEU A 142 -4.87 -4.26 -2.98
CA LEU A 142 -5.74 -3.81 -1.91
C LEU A 142 -7.19 -4.21 -2.20
N THR A 143 -7.84 -4.79 -1.19
CA THR A 143 -9.26 -5.16 -1.27
C THR A 143 -10.09 -4.20 -0.43
N ASP A 144 -11.16 -3.66 -1.01
CA ASP A 144 -12.15 -2.88 -0.25
C ASP A 144 -13.03 -3.84 0.56
N LYS A 145 -12.87 -3.85 1.88
CA LYS A 145 -13.63 -4.68 2.81
C LYS A 145 -14.10 -3.84 3.99
N GLU A 146 -15.34 -4.08 4.42
CA GLU A 146 -15.85 -3.52 5.66
C GLU A 146 -15.12 -4.16 6.84
N VAL A 147 -14.72 -3.32 7.79
CA VAL A 147 -14.00 -3.66 9.00
C VAL A 147 -14.86 -3.24 10.17
N VAL A 148 -14.99 -4.12 11.18
CA VAL A 148 -15.67 -3.81 12.44
C VAL A 148 -14.64 -3.61 13.53
N TYR A 149 -14.79 -2.55 14.32
CA TYR A 149 -13.90 -2.20 15.43
C TYR A 149 -14.68 -1.65 16.61
N ILE A 150 -14.34 -2.13 17.81
CA ILE A 150 -14.84 -1.58 19.07
C ILE A 150 -13.74 -0.71 19.67
N LYS A 151 -14.00 0.59 19.75
CA LYS A 151 -13.16 1.56 20.49
C LYS A 151 -13.50 1.52 21.97
#